data_AF-A0A352SIH7-F1
#
_entry.id   AF-A0A352SIH7-F1
#
_cell.length_a   1.000
_cell.length_b   1.000
_cell.length_c   1.000
_cell.angle_alpha   90.00
_cell.angle_beta   90.00
_cell.angle_gamma   90.00
#
_symmetry.space_group_name_H-M   'P 1'
#
loop_
_entity.id
_entity.type
_entity.pdbx_description
1 polymer ?
#
loop_
_entity_poly.entity_id
_entity_poly.type
_entity_poly.pdbx_seq_one_letter_code
_entity_poly.pdbx_strand_id
1 'polypeptide(L)'
;MKILEGKEKEYKDWYDKNDDPYGRACFTYAERWAEMMEPGIENSDNPMQYLIDNAGKLSHEADEEGITGFMYGCAVSILSQCWEYGEVLQKWHNMEWGYDGDGVVNPAIMKIGGAK
;
A
#
# COMPACT_ATOMS: atom_id res chain seq x y z
N MET A 1 8.75 -2.27 -8.62
CA MET A 1 7.33 -2.65 -8.46
C MET A 1 6.76 -3.05 -9.82
N LYS A 2 6.03 -4.16 -9.89
CA LYS A 2 5.28 -4.65 -11.05
C LYS A 2 3.97 -3.88 -11.22
N ILE A 3 3.97 -2.92 -12.13
CA ILE A 3 2.77 -2.14 -12.43
C ILE A 3 1.71 -3.05 -13.07
N LEU A 4 0.47 -2.91 -12.61
CA LEU A 4 -0.70 -3.57 -13.18
C LEU A 4 -0.84 -3.18 -14.67
N GLU A 5 -1.08 -4.17 -15.54
CA GLU A 5 -1.19 -3.94 -16.99
C GLU A 5 -2.23 -2.85 -17.30
N GLY A 6 -1.81 -1.83 -18.06
CA GLY A 6 -2.64 -0.70 -18.45
C GLY A 6 -2.66 0.46 -17.45
N LYS A 7 -2.00 0.34 -16.30
CA LYS A 7 -1.86 1.41 -15.29
C LYS A 7 -0.56 2.19 -15.37
N GLU A 8 0.35 1.87 -16.30
CA GLU A 8 1.70 2.43 -16.39
C GLU A 8 1.68 3.94 -16.58
N LYS A 9 0.81 4.45 -17.46
CA LYS A 9 0.68 5.89 -17.69
C LYS A 9 0.07 6.60 -16.48
N GLU A 10 -0.98 6.03 -15.90
CA GLU A 10 -1.66 6.62 -14.73
C GLU A 10 -0.72 6.70 -13.53
N TYR A 11 0.01 5.62 -13.27
CA TYR A 11 1.05 5.58 -12.25
C TYR A 11 2.12 6.65 -12.49
N LYS A 12 2.65 6.73 -13.72
CA LYS A 12 3.67 7.72 -14.08
C LYS A 12 3.18 9.15 -13.92
N ASP A 13 1.99 9.47 -14.45
CA ASP A 13 1.40 10.81 -14.35
C ASP A 13 1.13 11.18 -12.88
N TRP A 14 0.80 10.21 -12.02
CA TRP A 14 0.61 10.45 -10.58
C TRP A 14 1.95 10.63 -9.87
N TYR A 15 2.93 9.78 -10.16
CA TYR A 15 4.31 9.88 -9.66
C TYR A 15 4.95 11.23 -10.00
N ASP A 16 4.82 11.68 -11.25
CA ASP A 16 5.42 12.93 -11.73
C ASP A 16 4.80 14.18 -11.08
N LYS A 17 3.53 14.10 -10.63
CA LYS A 17 2.85 15.19 -9.91
C LYS A 17 3.24 15.31 -8.43
N ASN A 18 3.88 14.29 -7.85
CA ASN A 18 4.29 14.27 -6.45
C ASN A 18 5.82 14.46 -6.37
N ASP A 19 6.28 15.61 -6.82
CA ASP A 19 7.71 15.97 -6.89
C ASP A 19 8.26 16.57 -5.58
N ASP A 20 7.38 16.93 -4.64
CA ASP A 20 7.77 17.35 -3.31
C ASP A 20 8.25 16.16 -2.46
N PRO A 21 9.16 16.37 -1.48
CA PRO A 21 9.72 15.27 -0.69
C PRO A 21 8.68 14.44 0.08
N TYR A 22 7.56 15.06 0.50
CA TYR A 22 6.54 14.38 1.29
C TYR A 22 5.71 13.45 0.40
N GLY A 23 5.21 13.96 -0.73
CA GLY A 23 4.52 13.17 -1.73
C GLY A 23 5.42 12.06 -2.29
N ARG A 24 6.68 12.40 -2.63
CA ARG A 24 7.66 11.45 -3.16
C ARG A 24 7.92 10.29 -2.20
N ALA A 25 8.03 10.55 -0.89
CA ALA A 25 8.26 9.51 0.10
C ALA A 25 7.16 8.44 0.11
N CYS A 26 5.89 8.80 -0.13
CA CYS A 26 4.80 7.82 -0.26
C CYS A 26 5.01 6.85 -1.42
N PHE A 27 5.49 7.34 -2.57
CA PHE A 27 5.78 6.52 -3.75
C PHE A 27 7.00 5.64 -3.53
N THR A 28 8.10 6.22 -3.04
CA THR A 28 9.33 5.47 -2.76
C THR A 28 9.08 4.35 -1.76
N TYR A 29 8.34 4.62 -0.69
CA TYR A 29 7.93 3.61 0.28
C TYR A 29 7.05 2.52 -0.35
N ALA A 30 6.03 2.91 -1.13
CA ALA A 30 5.15 1.96 -1.81
C ALA A 30 5.93 1.03 -2.76
N GLU A 31 6.80 1.60 -3.60
CA GLU A 31 7.65 0.85 -4.52
C GLU A 31 8.56 -0.13 -3.78
N ARG A 32 9.26 0.33 -2.73
CA ARG A 32 10.16 -0.51 -1.91
C ARG A 32 9.38 -1.66 -1.27
N TRP A 33 8.21 -1.38 -0.68
CA TRP A 33 7.40 -2.41 -0.04
C TRP A 33 6.93 -3.48 -1.04
N ALA A 34 6.46 -3.07 -2.22
CA ALA A 34 6.09 -3.99 -3.30
C ALA A 34 7.28 -4.84 -3.78
N GLU A 35 8.43 -4.22 -4.01
CA GLU A 35 9.65 -4.90 -4.45
C GLU A 35 10.19 -5.91 -3.43
N MET A 36 10.01 -5.64 -2.14
CA MET A 36 10.35 -6.59 -1.08
C MET A 36 9.38 -7.79 -1.04
N MET A 37 8.12 -7.61 -1.45
CA MET A 37 7.12 -8.68 -1.49
C MET A 37 7.22 -9.56 -2.72
N GLU A 38 7.49 -8.97 -3.90
CA GLU A 38 7.45 -9.63 -5.22
C GLU A 38 8.21 -10.96 -5.29
N PRO A 39 9.49 -11.05 -4.87
CA PRO A 39 10.23 -12.31 -4.93
C PRO A 39 9.59 -13.44 -4.11
N GLY A 40 9.00 -13.10 -2.97
CA GLY A 40 8.34 -14.09 -2.12
C GLY A 40 6.99 -14.54 -2.67
N ILE A 41 6.23 -13.62 -3.27
CA ILE A 41 4.97 -13.92 -3.97
C ILE A 41 5.23 -14.85 -5.16
N GLU A 42 6.24 -14.56 -5.98
CA GLU A 42 6.58 -15.32 -7.19
C GLU A 42 7.10 -16.73 -6.91
N ASN A 43 7.79 -16.93 -5.80
CA ASN A 43 8.38 -18.22 -5.43
C ASN A 43 7.47 -19.05 -4.50
N SER A 44 6.29 -18.55 -4.15
CA SER A 44 5.35 -19.22 -3.24
C SER A 44 4.38 -20.12 -4.01
N ASP A 45 4.12 -21.32 -3.49
CA ASP A 45 3.03 -22.19 -3.95
C ASP A 45 1.63 -21.57 -3.70
N ASN A 46 1.55 -20.62 -2.76
CA ASN A 46 0.34 -19.85 -2.47
C ASN A 46 0.70 -18.34 -2.38
N PRO A 47 0.72 -17.63 -3.52
CA PRO A 47 1.13 -16.22 -3.59
C PRO A 47 0.27 -15.29 -2.71
N MET A 48 -1.03 -15.55 -2.67
CA MET A 48 -2.02 -14.76 -1.93
C MET A 48 -1.80 -14.87 -0.41
N GLN A 49 -1.60 -16.10 0.07
CA GLN A 49 -1.32 -16.34 1.48
C GLN A 49 0.03 -15.77 1.88
N TYR A 50 1.05 -15.89 1.02
CA TYR A 50 2.36 -15.29 1.26
C TYR A 50 2.25 -13.78 1.48
N LEU A 51 1.47 -13.09 0.65
CA LEU A 51 1.23 -11.65 0.82
C LEU A 51 0.57 -11.36 2.17
N ILE A 52 -0.52 -12.06 2.51
CA ILE A 52 -1.23 -11.87 3.79
C ILE A 52 -0.29 -12.06 4.99
N ASP A 53 0.57 -13.07 4.95
CA ASP A 53 1.45 -13.43 6.06
C ASP A 53 2.63 -12.45 6.23
N ASN A 54 3.03 -11.75 5.16
CA ASN A 54 4.25 -10.94 5.14
C ASN A 54 4.02 -9.43 4.96
N ALA A 55 2.83 -9.01 4.52
CA ALA A 55 2.54 -7.61 4.19
C ALA A 55 2.85 -6.66 5.35
N GLY A 56 2.38 -6.96 6.56
CA GLY A 56 2.64 -6.12 7.74
C GLY A 56 4.12 -6.04 8.14
N LYS A 57 4.84 -7.17 8.11
CA LYS A 57 6.28 -7.21 8.43
C LYS A 57 7.09 -6.39 7.42
N LEU A 58 6.92 -6.67 6.13
CA LEU A 58 7.68 -6.02 5.06
C LEU A 58 7.30 -4.54 4.93
N SER A 59 6.07 -4.16 5.28
CA SER A 59 5.64 -2.76 5.40
C SER A 59 6.50 -1.99 6.40
N HIS A 60 6.84 -2.59 7.54
CA HIS A 60 7.70 -1.96 8.54
C HIS A 60 9.16 -1.93 8.11
N GLU A 61 9.66 -3.00 7.48
CA GLU A 61 11.04 -3.05 7.00
C GLU A 61 11.31 -2.10 5.82
N ALA A 62 10.28 -1.81 5.02
CA ALA A 62 10.36 -0.86 3.91
C ALA A 62 10.37 0.62 4.35
N ASP A 63 10.09 0.93 5.62
CA ASP A 63 10.04 2.30 6.13
C ASP A 63 11.46 2.83 6.46
N GLU A 64 12.06 3.52 5.51
CA GLU A 64 13.34 4.21 5.70
C GLU A 64 13.15 5.74 5.88
N GLU A 65 11.97 6.25 5.56
CA GLU A 65 11.63 7.67 5.50
C GLU A 65 10.90 8.19 6.75
N GLY A 66 10.48 7.31 7.66
CA GLY A 66 9.66 7.66 8.83
C GLY A 66 8.21 7.93 8.45
N ILE A 67 7.61 7.01 7.71
CA ILE A 67 6.27 7.11 7.13
C ILE A 67 5.20 7.26 8.23
N THR A 68 4.41 8.33 8.12
CA THR A 68 3.27 8.55 9.03
C THR A 68 2.07 7.67 8.65
N GLY A 69 1.11 7.50 9.57
CA GLY A 69 -0.11 6.73 9.29
C GLY A 69 -0.91 7.24 8.07
N PHE A 70 -0.90 8.55 7.82
CA PHE A 70 -1.51 9.12 6.61
C PHE A 70 -0.75 8.74 5.34
N MET A 71 0.58 8.88 5.34
CA MET A 71 1.45 8.51 4.22
C MET A 71 1.37 7.01 3.92
N TYR A 72 1.29 6.18 4.96
CA TYR A 72 1.04 4.74 4.81
C TYR A 72 -0.30 4.48 4.12
N GLY A 73 -1.38 5.17 4.53
CA GLY A 73 -2.66 5.11 3.81
C GLY A 73 -2.55 5.53 2.33
N CYS A 74 -1.78 6.58 2.02
CA CYS A 74 -1.48 6.97 0.64
C CYS A 74 -0.72 5.87 -0.12
N ALA A 75 0.26 5.23 0.51
CA ALA A 75 1.01 4.14 -0.09
C ALA A 75 0.14 2.91 -0.39
N VAL A 76 -0.73 2.52 0.54
CA VAL A 76 -1.73 1.45 0.29
C VAL A 76 -2.64 1.83 -0.87
N SER A 77 -3.04 3.11 -0.97
CA SER A 77 -3.84 3.61 -2.09
C SER A 77 -3.10 3.52 -3.43
N ILE A 78 -1.81 3.89 -3.49
CA ILE A 78 -0.97 3.74 -4.69
C ILE A 78 -0.89 2.25 -5.09
N LEU A 79 -0.55 1.38 -4.14
CA LEU A 79 -0.40 -0.05 -4.39
C LEU A 79 -1.70 -0.71 -4.85
N SER A 80 -2.82 -0.43 -4.18
CA SER A 80 -4.13 -1.00 -4.53
C SER A 80 -4.57 -0.69 -5.96
N GLN A 81 -4.18 0.46 -6.51
CA GLN A 81 -4.60 0.93 -7.83
C GLN A 81 -3.62 0.61 -8.95
N CYS A 82 -2.33 0.47 -8.63
CA CYS A 82 -1.27 0.41 -9.63
C CYS A 82 -0.38 -0.84 -9.55
N TRP A 83 -0.45 -1.63 -8.49
CA TRP A 83 0.38 -2.83 -8.35
C TRP A 83 -0.39 -4.09 -8.78
N GLU A 84 0.29 -5.03 -9.43
CA GLU A 84 -0.31 -6.30 -9.90
C GLU A 84 -1.02 -7.08 -8.78
N TYR A 85 -0.49 -7.05 -7.56
CA TYR A 85 -1.07 -7.70 -6.39
C TYR A 85 -1.87 -6.75 -5.48
N GLY A 86 -2.19 -5.54 -5.99
CA GLY A 86 -2.79 -4.45 -5.24
C GLY A 86 -4.16 -4.75 -4.63
N GLU A 87 -5.03 -5.46 -5.36
CA GLU A 87 -6.37 -5.82 -4.86
C GLU A 87 -6.29 -6.69 -3.59
N VAL A 88 -5.31 -7.59 -3.53
CA VAL A 88 -5.10 -8.50 -2.41
C VAL A 88 -4.63 -7.73 -1.19
N LEU A 89 -3.66 -6.84 -1.40
CA LEU A 89 -3.12 -5.96 -0.38
C LEU A 89 -4.21 -5.05 0.21
N GLN A 90 -5.07 -4.50 -0.65
CA GLN A 90 -6.21 -3.69 -0.23
C GLN A 90 -7.13 -4.46 0.70
N LYS A 91 -7.54 -5.67 0.30
CA LYS A 91 -8.43 -6.51 1.11
C LYS A 91 -7.80 -6.86 2.45
N TRP A 92 -6.54 -7.28 2.45
CA TRP A 92 -5.77 -7.54 3.67
C TRP A 92 -5.77 -6.32 4.59
N HIS A 93 -5.38 -5.15 4.07
CA HIS A 93 -5.29 -3.92 4.84
C HIS A 93 -6.66 -3.52 5.42
N ASN A 94 -7.73 -3.56 4.62
CA ASN A 94 -9.06 -3.18 5.07
C ASN A 94 -9.62 -4.10 6.16
N MET A 95 -9.32 -5.40 6.08
CA MET A 95 -9.73 -6.38 7.10
C MET A 95 -9.11 -6.09 8.47
N GLU A 96 -7.88 -5.58 8.54
CA GLU A 96 -7.25 -5.15 9.80
C GLU A 96 -8.07 -4.06 10.52
N TRP A 97 -8.90 -3.33 9.78
CA TRP A 97 -9.78 -2.27 10.30
C TRP A 97 -11.26 -2.67 10.34
N GLY A 98 -11.59 -3.93 10.01
CA GLY A 98 -12.97 -4.41 9.96
C GLY A 98 -13.81 -3.75 8.86
N TYR A 99 -13.19 -3.34 7.76
CA TYR A 99 -13.85 -2.76 6.58
C TYR A 99 -13.81 -3.75 5.40
N ASP A 100 -14.92 -3.88 4.67
CA ASP A 100 -15.08 -4.83 3.56
C ASP A 100 -15.46 -4.17 2.23
N GLY A 101 -15.43 -2.83 2.15
CA GLY A 101 -15.78 -2.09 0.94
C GLY A 101 -14.61 -1.86 -0.03
N ASP A 102 -14.94 -1.24 -1.17
CA ASP A 102 -14.02 -1.07 -2.31
C ASP A 102 -12.96 0.03 -2.13
N GLY A 103 -13.07 0.83 -1.06
CA GLY A 103 -12.11 1.91 -0.74
C GLY A 103 -10.86 1.40 -0.02
N VAL A 104 -9.90 2.28 0.22
CA VAL A 104 -8.75 2.02 1.11
C VAL A 104 -9.00 2.75 2.43
N VAL A 105 -8.93 2.04 3.56
CA VAL A 105 -8.97 2.68 4.87
C VAL A 105 -7.74 3.57 5.05
N ASN A 106 -7.92 4.79 5.56
CA ASN A 106 -6.78 5.61 5.99
C ASN A 106 -6.58 5.44 7.50
N PRO A 107 -5.42 4.93 7.96
CA PRO A 107 -5.16 4.71 9.40
C PRO A 107 -5.11 5.98 10.26
N ALA A 108 -5.15 7.18 9.67
CA ALA A 108 -5.42 8.43 10.38
C ALA A 108 -6.89 8.54 10.84
N ILE A 109 -7.38 7.52 11.55
CA ILE A 109 -8.78 7.42 11.99
C ILE A 109 -9.04 8.41 13.13
N MET A 110 -9.98 9.31 12.92
CA MET A 110 -10.51 10.20 13.95
C MET A 110 -11.71 9.53 14.63
N LYS A 111 -11.59 9.21 15.92
CA LYS A 111 -12.72 8.78 16.76
C LYS A 111 -13.34 10.01 17.43
N ILE A 112 -14.57 10.35 17.05
CA ILE A 112 -15.34 11.42 17.70
C ILE A 112 -16.23 10.78 18.76
N GLY A 113 -15.99 11.10 20.03
CA GLY A 113 -16.88 10.72 21.13
C GLY A 113 -18.07 11.68 21.20
N GLY A 114 -19.29 11.15 21.35
CA GLY A 114 -20.44 11.97 21.75
C GLY A 114 -20.24 12.50 23.17
N ALA A 115 -20.58 13.77 23.41
CA ALA A 115 -20.67 14.31 24.76
C ALA A 115 -21.69 13.45 25.55
N LYS A 116 -21.31 13.07 26.78
CA LYS A 116 -22.20 12.35 27.72
C LYS A 116 -23.47 13.12 28.01
#